data_AF-A0A7C7EI18-F1
#
_entry.id   AF-A0A7C7EI18-F1
#
_cell.length_a   1.000
_cell.length_b   1.000
_cell.length_c   1.000
_cell.angle_alpha   90.00
_cell.angle_beta   90.00
_cell.angle_gamma   90.00
#
_symmetry.space_group_name_H-M   'P 1'
#
loop_
_entity.id
_entity.type
_entity.pdbx_description
1 polymer ?
#
loop_
_entity_poly.entity_id
_entity_poly.type
_entity_poly.pdbx_seq_one_letter_code
_entity_poly.pdbx_strand_id
1 'polypeptide(L)'
;ESCGKCTPCREGTKRMKEILDKITEGKGTMEDLDKLEKLAINIKETSLCGLGQTAPNPVLSTLKYFRDEYEAHVKEKRCPAGVCQSLLKYIITMDCRGCTKCARICPVGAIEGKVKEVHVINQDKCIKCGSCMDACTFHAIIKK
;
A
#
# COMPACT_ATOMS: atom_id res chain seq x y z
N GLU A 1 -14.45 6.18 -12.54
CA GLU A 1 -15.62 6.47 -13.39
C GLU A 1 -15.25 6.84 -14.82
N SER A 2 -15.89 6.19 -15.80
CA SER A 2 -15.76 6.49 -17.23
C SER A 2 -17.08 6.17 -17.94
N CYS A 3 -17.50 7.02 -18.88
CA CYS A 3 -18.69 6.76 -19.71
C CYS A 3 -18.41 5.82 -20.90
N GLY A 4 -17.14 5.44 -21.12
CA GLY A 4 -16.75 4.45 -22.13
C GLY A 4 -16.70 4.94 -23.59
N LYS A 5 -17.00 6.23 -23.85
CA LYS A 5 -17.15 6.77 -25.21
C LYS A 5 -15.83 6.94 -25.98
N CYS A 6 -14.73 7.28 -25.31
CA CYS A 6 -13.42 7.43 -25.95
C CYS A 6 -12.41 6.43 -25.39
N THR A 7 -11.65 5.81 -26.28
CA THR A 7 -10.59 4.84 -25.95
C THR A 7 -9.56 5.36 -24.95
N PRO A 8 -8.99 6.59 -25.07
CA PRO A 8 -7.99 7.06 -24.11
C PRO A 8 -8.55 7.09 -22.69
N CYS A 9 -9.76 7.61 -22.48
CA CYS A 9 -10.37 7.59 -21.15
C CYS A 9 -10.76 6.18 -20.70
N ARG A 10 -11.43 5.39 -21.54
CA ARG A 10 -11.96 4.06 -21.15
C ARG A 10 -10.85 3.05 -20.82
N GLU A 11 -9.92 2.87 -21.75
CA GLU A 11 -8.84 1.88 -21.59
C GLU A 11 -7.69 2.46 -20.78
N GLY A 12 -7.39 3.74 -20.96
CA GLY A 12 -6.27 4.38 -20.27
C GLY A 12 -6.48 4.44 -18.76
N THR A 13 -7.67 4.84 -18.29
CA THR A 13 -7.95 4.88 -16.84
C THR A 13 -7.93 3.49 -16.21
N LYS A 14 -8.39 2.46 -16.95
CA LYS A 14 -8.27 1.07 -16.53
C LYS A 14 -6.81 0.66 -16.39
N ARG A 15 -5.98 0.98 -17.39
CA ARG A 15 -4.55 0.64 -17.37
C ARG A 15 -3.78 1.41 -16.28
N MET A 16 -4.16 2.66 -16.01
CA MET A 16 -3.64 3.41 -14.86
C MET A 16 -3.96 2.71 -13.54
N LYS A 17 -5.21 2.26 -13.35
CA LYS A 17 -5.61 1.52 -12.15
C LYS A 17 -4.77 0.26 -11.97
N GLU A 18 -4.59 -0.52 -13.04
CA GLU A 18 -3.77 -1.74 -13.00
C GLU A 18 -2.31 -1.47 -12.56
N ILE A 19 -1.73 -0.36 -13.02
CA ILE A 19 -0.39 0.06 -12.58
C ILE A 19 -0.39 0.48 -11.11
N LEU A 20 -1.38 1.26 -10.67
CA LEU A 20 -1.51 1.66 -9.26
C LEU A 20 -1.70 0.45 -8.33
N ASP A 21 -2.55 -0.50 -8.70
CA ASP A 21 -2.76 -1.76 -7.96
C ASP A 21 -1.42 -2.52 -7.85
N LYS A 22 -0.67 -2.63 -8.94
CA LYS A 22 0.67 -3.25 -8.94
C LYS A 22 1.63 -2.55 -7.98
N ILE A 23 1.62 -1.22 -7.92
CA ILE A 23 2.47 -0.43 -7.00
C ILE A 23 2.06 -0.66 -5.54
N THR A 24 0.75 -0.61 -5.23
CA THR A 24 0.22 -0.78 -3.87
C THR A 24 0.35 -2.21 -3.34
N GLU A 25 0.41 -3.20 -4.23
CA GLU A 25 0.75 -4.58 -3.90
C GLU A 25 2.25 -4.83 -3.69
N GLY A 26 3.10 -3.80 -3.89
CA GLY A 26 4.56 -3.93 -3.78
C GLY A 26 5.21 -4.61 -4.98
N LYS A 27 4.50 -4.82 -6.07
CA LYS A 27 5.03 -5.43 -7.31
C LYS A 27 5.47 -4.38 -8.34
N GLY A 28 5.30 -3.09 -8.03
CA GLY A 28 5.69 -1.99 -8.91
C GLY A 28 7.20 -1.85 -9.08
N THR A 29 7.58 -1.28 -10.23
CA THR A 29 8.96 -0.96 -10.65
C THR A 29 9.09 0.53 -10.98
N MET A 30 10.32 1.05 -11.09
CA MET A 30 10.52 2.46 -11.47
C MET A 30 9.96 2.75 -12.87
N GLU A 31 10.06 1.80 -13.79
CA GLU A 31 9.45 1.91 -15.11
C GLU A 31 7.93 2.02 -15.05
N ASP A 32 7.28 1.40 -14.08
CA ASP A 32 5.84 1.51 -13.91
C ASP A 32 5.43 2.94 -13.53
N LEU A 33 6.24 3.66 -12.76
CA LEU A 33 6.00 5.08 -12.44
C LEU A 33 6.08 5.94 -13.70
N ASP A 34 7.11 5.73 -14.53
CA ASP A 34 7.28 6.49 -15.78
C ASP A 34 6.16 6.16 -16.78
N LYS A 35 5.75 4.89 -16.86
CA LYS A 35 4.61 4.45 -17.68
C LYS A 35 3.31 5.08 -17.18
N LEU A 36 3.10 5.11 -15.87
CA LEU A 36 1.92 5.71 -15.24
C LEU A 36 1.80 7.20 -15.57
N GLU A 37 2.90 7.95 -15.42
CA GLU A 37 2.95 9.38 -15.71
C GLU A 37 2.68 9.68 -17.19
N LYS A 38 3.37 8.99 -18.11
CA LYS A 38 3.15 9.14 -19.56
C LYS A 38 1.72 8.82 -19.97
N LEU A 39 1.16 7.75 -19.42
CA LEU A 39 -0.21 7.34 -19.68
C LEU A 39 -1.21 8.41 -19.16
N ALA A 40 -0.99 8.92 -17.96
CA ALA A 40 -1.83 9.95 -17.37
C ALA A 40 -1.83 11.25 -18.20
N ILE A 41 -0.66 11.68 -18.71
CA ILE A 41 -0.56 12.84 -19.63
C ILE A 41 -1.31 12.56 -20.93
N ASN A 42 -1.11 11.39 -21.54
CA ASN A 42 -1.78 11.04 -22.79
C ASN A 42 -3.30 11.05 -22.65
N ILE A 43 -3.85 10.49 -21.57
CA ILE A 43 -5.30 10.51 -21.30
C ILE A 43 -5.81 11.93 -21.17
N LYS A 44 -5.05 12.80 -20.48
CA LYS A 44 -5.41 14.20 -20.27
C LYS A 44 -5.50 14.98 -21.59
N GLU A 45 -4.57 14.76 -22.50
CA GLU A 45 -4.47 15.52 -23.75
C GLU A 45 -5.38 14.99 -24.86
N THR A 46 -5.67 13.68 -24.86
CA THR A 46 -6.37 13.02 -25.98
C THR A 46 -7.83 12.66 -25.69
N SER A 47 -8.31 12.86 -24.46
CA SER A 47 -9.71 12.60 -24.11
C SER A 47 -10.68 13.63 -24.71
N LEU A 48 -11.82 13.13 -25.19
CA LEU A 48 -12.82 13.94 -25.90
C LEU A 48 -13.62 14.92 -25.02
N CYS A 49 -13.66 14.72 -23.70
CA CYS A 49 -14.46 15.55 -22.80
C CYS A 49 -13.72 15.88 -21.51
N GLY A 50 -14.17 16.94 -20.82
CA GLY A 50 -13.54 17.42 -19.59
C GLY A 50 -13.46 16.36 -18.48
N LEU A 51 -14.41 15.44 -18.39
CA LEU A 51 -14.34 14.32 -17.43
C LEU A 51 -13.15 13.41 -17.71
N GLY A 52 -12.93 13.01 -18.96
CA GLY A 52 -11.78 12.19 -19.35
C GLY A 52 -10.45 12.93 -19.16
N GLN A 53 -10.43 14.23 -19.49
CA GLN A 53 -9.23 15.07 -19.33
C GLN A 53 -8.84 15.26 -17.85
N THR A 54 -9.82 15.27 -16.95
CA THR A 54 -9.60 15.46 -15.51
C THR A 54 -9.42 14.15 -14.74
N ALA A 55 -9.87 13.02 -15.28
CA ALA A 55 -9.70 11.69 -14.68
C ALA A 55 -8.26 11.35 -14.24
N PRO A 56 -7.18 11.66 -15.00
CA PRO A 56 -5.82 11.37 -14.57
C PRO A 56 -5.22 12.39 -13.57
N ASN A 57 -5.91 13.50 -13.28
CA ASN A 57 -5.35 14.56 -12.44
C ASN A 57 -4.92 14.11 -11.04
N PRO A 58 -5.65 13.24 -10.32
CA PRO A 58 -5.21 12.76 -9.00
C PRO A 58 -3.86 12.02 -9.06
N VAL A 59 -3.59 11.30 -10.14
CA VAL A 59 -2.31 10.60 -10.32
C VAL A 59 -1.20 11.59 -10.66
N LEU A 60 -1.45 12.53 -11.57
CA LEU A 60 -0.46 13.55 -11.93
C LEU A 60 -0.09 14.44 -10.74
N SER A 61 -1.08 14.87 -9.94
CA SER A 61 -0.81 15.70 -8.76
C SER A 61 -0.04 14.91 -7.70
N THR A 62 -0.44 13.67 -7.42
CA THR A 62 0.24 12.87 -6.39
C THR A 62 1.64 12.46 -6.81
N LEU A 63 1.88 12.13 -8.08
CA LEU A 63 3.25 11.90 -8.59
C LEU A 63 4.12 13.15 -8.52
N LYS A 64 3.54 14.35 -8.66
CA LYS A 64 4.28 15.60 -8.57
C LYS A 64 4.66 15.96 -7.13
N TYR A 65 3.72 15.84 -6.21
CA TYR A 65 3.90 16.33 -4.83
C TYR A 65 4.39 15.27 -3.85
N PHE A 66 4.16 13.99 -4.14
CA PHE A 66 4.48 12.86 -3.25
C PHE A 66 5.28 11.77 -4.00
N ARG A 67 6.15 12.17 -4.94
CA ARG A 67 6.98 11.23 -5.74
C ARG A 67 7.76 10.28 -4.86
N ASP A 68 8.29 10.79 -3.76
CA ASP A 68 9.05 10.06 -2.74
C ASP A 68 8.22 8.91 -2.14
N GLU A 69 6.92 9.10 -1.91
CA GLU A 69 6.06 8.02 -1.43
C GLU A 69 5.90 6.91 -2.47
N TYR A 70 5.74 7.25 -3.76
CA TYR A 70 5.69 6.27 -4.84
C TYR A 70 7.01 5.50 -4.95
N GLU A 71 8.15 6.18 -4.83
CA GLU A 71 9.46 5.55 -4.83
C GLU A 71 9.66 4.63 -3.63
N ALA A 72 9.18 4.98 -2.45
CA ALA A 72 9.21 4.10 -1.28
C ALA A 72 8.40 2.80 -1.50
N HIS A 73 7.25 2.88 -2.16
CA HIS A 73 6.46 1.68 -2.52
C HIS A 73 7.22 0.76 -3.48
N VAL A 74 7.98 1.35 -4.41
CA VAL A 74 8.70 0.62 -5.46
C VAL A 74 10.03 0.07 -4.97
N LYS A 75 10.87 0.91 -4.35
CA LYS A 75 12.24 0.60 -3.92
C LYS A 75 12.29 -0.09 -2.55
N GLU A 76 11.60 0.48 -1.56
CA GLU A 76 11.66 -0.01 -0.17
C GLU A 76 10.59 -1.06 0.14
N LYS A 77 9.61 -1.23 -0.75
CA LYS A 77 8.42 -2.06 -0.51
C LYS A 77 7.73 -1.68 0.80
N ARG A 78 7.58 -0.37 1.01
CA ARG A 78 7.04 0.24 2.22
C ARG A 78 6.01 1.30 1.85
N CYS A 79 4.96 1.42 2.64
CA CYS A 79 3.94 2.48 2.48
C CYS A 79 4.11 3.54 3.57
N PRO A 80 4.65 4.74 3.26
CA PRO A 80 4.83 5.81 4.25
C PRO A 80 3.52 6.24 4.92
N ALA A 81 2.43 6.28 4.16
CA ALA A 81 1.09 6.59 4.67
C ALA A 81 0.48 5.48 5.56
N GLY A 82 1.03 4.26 5.52
CA GLY A 82 0.54 3.14 6.33
C GLY A 82 -0.87 2.65 5.96
N VAL A 83 -1.25 2.80 4.68
CA VAL A 83 -2.58 2.42 4.13
C VAL A 83 -2.52 1.11 3.35
N CYS A 84 -1.49 0.90 2.53
CA CYS A 84 -1.38 -0.30 1.68
C CYS A 84 -1.05 -1.54 2.51
N GLN A 85 -2.05 -2.37 2.81
CA GLN A 85 -1.93 -3.56 3.66
C GLN A 85 -0.77 -4.49 3.22
N SER A 86 -0.60 -4.70 1.92
CA SER A 86 0.46 -5.54 1.33
C SER A 86 1.87 -5.04 1.63
N LEU A 87 2.04 -3.77 1.98
CA LEU A 87 3.34 -3.13 2.24
C LEU A 87 3.58 -2.81 3.72
N LEU A 88 2.61 -3.13 4.59
CA LEU A 88 2.77 -2.93 6.03
C LEU A 88 3.72 -3.96 6.63
N LYS A 89 4.42 -3.54 7.68
CA LYS A 89 5.15 -4.40 8.62
C LYS A 89 4.67 -4.13 10.03
N TYR A 90 4.31 -5.18 10.75
CA TYR A 90 3.95 -5.07 12.17
C TYR A 90 5.16 -5.42 13.01
N ILE A 91 5.53 -4.53 13.93
CA ILE A 91 6.70 -4.66 14.79
C ILE A 91 6.26 -4.50 16.24
N ILE A 92 6.68 -5.42 17.09
CA ILE A 92 6.44 -5.36 18.53
C ILE A 92 7.60 -4.57 19.16
N THR A 93 7.28 -3.55 19.96
CA THR A 93 8.24 -2.70 20.66
C THR A 93 8.61 -3.29 22.03
N MET A 94 9.61 -2.68 22.67
CA MET A 94 10.00 -3.00 24.05
C MET A 94 8.91 -2.75 25.09
N ASP A 95 7.83 -2.06 24.73
CA ASP A 95 6.66 -1.85 25.60
C ASP A 95 5.83 -3.14 25.78
N CYS A 96 6.18 -4.22 25.06
CA CYS A 96 5.51 -5.49 25.17
C CYS A 96 5.74 -6.14 26.53
N ARG A 97 4.65 -6.39 27.26
CA ARG A 97 4.66 -7.03 28.60
C ARG A 97 4.60 -8.57 28.57
N GLY A 98 4.66 -9.19 27.39
CA GLY A 98 4.64 -10.65 27.28
C GLY A 98 3.31 -11.33 27.66
N CYS A 99 2.16 -10.68 27.44
CA CYS A 99 0.84 -11.19 27.84
C CYS A 99 0.24 -12.28 26.92
N THR A 100 0.90 -12.60 25.80
CA THR A 100 0.54 -13.62 24.78
C THR A 100 -0.77 -13.41 24.01
N LYS A 101 -1.55 -12.35 24.27
CA LYS A 101 -2.81 -12.07 23.56
C LYS A 101 -2.62 -11.97 22.03
N CYS A 102 -1.57 -11.28 21.60
CA CYS A 102 -1.24 -11.13 20.19
C CYS A 102 -0.99 -12.49 19.50
N ALA A 103 -0.31 -13.41 20.16
CA ALA A 103 -0.02 -14.74 19.61
C ALA A 103 -1.28 -15.59 19.47
N ARG A 104 -2.20 -15.52 20.43
CA ARG A 104 -3.46 -16.28 20.41
C ARG A 104 -4.43 -15.83 19.32
N ILE A 105 -4.48 -14.53 19.02
CA ILE A 105 -5.39 -13.99 17.99
C ILE A 105 -4.80 -14.08 16.57
N CYS A 106 -3.52 -14.43 16.43
CA CYS A 106 -2.88 -14.48 15.13
C CYS A 106 -3.40 -15.67 14.31
N PRO A 107 -4.09 -15.46 13.18
CA PRO A 107 -4.73 -16.54 12.42
C PRO A 107 -3.74 -17.52 11.80
N VAL A 108 -2.48 -17.08 11.62
CA VAL A 108 -1.40 -17.84 10.98
C VAL A 108 -0.28 -18.21 11.95
N GLY A 109 -0.45 -17.92 13.25
CA GLY A 109 0.56 -18.24 14.27
C GLY A 109 1.93 -17.60 14.02
N ALA A 110 1.96 -16.39 13.45
CA ALA A 110 3.20 -15.69 13.07
C ALA A 110 3.94 -15.03 14.25
N ILE A 111 3.52 -15.23 15.51
CA ILE A 111 4.11 -14.55 16.67
C ILE A 111 4.81 -15.56 17.56
N GLU A 112 6.09 -15.30 17.81
CA GLU A 112 6.98 -16.13 18.61
C GLU A 112 7.40 -15.38 19.88
N GLY A 113 7.52 -16.09 21.00
CA GLY A 113 7.99 -15.53 22.27
C GLY A 113 7.39 -16.25 23.48
N LYS A 114 8.03 -16.10 24.64
CA LYS A 114 7.59 -16.73 25.89
C LYS A 114 6.80 -15.75 26.76
N VAL A 115 6.08 -16.32 27.72
CA VAL A 115 5.34 -15.53 28.72
C VAL A 115 6.31 -14.62 29.49
N LYS A 116 5.92 -13.36 29.68
CA LYS A 116 6.73 -12.28 30.30
C LYS A 116 7.98 -11.85 29.51
N GLU A 117 8.17 -12.33 28.28
CA GLU A 117 9.21 -11.84 27.36
C GLU A 117 8.60 -11.00 26.23
N VAL A 118 9.44 -10.18 25.57
CA VAL A 118 9.02 -9.42 24.39
C VAL A 118 8.81 -10.40 23.23
N HIS A 119 7.61 -10.39 22.64
CA HIS A 119 7.32 -11.24 21.48
C HIS A 119 7.88 -10.64 20.20
N VAL A 120 8.08 -11.49 19.19
CA VAL A 120 8.57 -11.13 17.86
C VAL A 120 7.58 -11.65 16.81
N ILE A 121 7.29 -10.82 15.81
CA ILE A 121 6.45 -11.21 14.67
C ILE A 121 7.36 -11.71 13.55
N ASN A 122 7.18 -12.97 13.18
CA ASN A 122 7.79 -13.58 12.01
C ASN A 122 7.17 -12.96 10.74
N GLN A 123 7.94 -12.13 10.04
CA GLN A 123 7.45 -11.37 8.89
C GLN A 123 7.15 -12.25 7.67
N ASP A 124 7.77 -13.41 7.56
CA ASP A 124 7.55 -14.34 6.43
C ASP A 124 6.22 -15.08 6.56
N LYS A 125 5.77 -15.32 7.79
CA LYS A 125 4.45 -15.93 8.08
C LYS A 125 3.32 -14.90 8.19
N CYS A 126 3.64 -13.64 8.45
CA CYS A 126 2.65 -12.61 8.73
C CYS A 126 1.84 -12.23 7.48
N ILE A 127 0.52 -12.47 7.53
CA ILE A 127 -0.42 -12.04 6.48
C ILE A 127 -0.90 -10.59 6.61
N LYS A 128 -0.27 -9.81 7.52
CA LYS A 128 -0.52 -8.36 7.68
C LYS A 128 -2.00 -8.01 7.94
N CYS A 129 -2.70 -8.84 8.71
CA CYS A 129 -4.13 -8.66 8.99
C CYS A 129 -4.46 -7.65 10.11
N GLY A 130 -3.46 -7.20 10.89
CA GLY A 130 -3.66 -6.21 11.94
C GLY A 130 -4.24 -6.71 13.26
N SER A 131 -4.81 -7.92 13.32
CA SER A 131 -5.49 -8.43 14.53
C SER A 131 -4.63 -8.41 15.79
N CYS A 132 -3.31 -8.62 15.65
CA CYS A 132 -2.39 -8.56 16.78
C CYS A 132 -2.26 -7.14 17.37
N MET A 133 -2.28 -6.11 16.52
CA MET A 133 -2.20 -4.71 16.90
C MET A 133 -3.46 -4.29 17.65
N ASP A 134 -4.63 -4.64 17.11
CA ASP A 134 -5.93 -4.33 17.73
C ASP A 134 -6.13 -5.02 19.08
N ALA A 135 -5.62 -6.24 19.24
CA ALA A 135 -5.70 -7.00 20.48
C ALA A 135 -4.69 -6.54 21.56
N CYS A 136 -3.70 -5.71 21.20
CA CYS A 136 -2.64 -5.31 22.11
C CYS A 136 -3.10 -4.18 23.05
N THR A 137 -3.51 -4.54 24.27
CA THR A 137 -3.94 -3.57 25.30
C THR A 137 -2.86 -2.58 25.74
N PHE A 138 -1.59 -2.88 25.47
CA PHE A 138 -0.45 -2.03 25.82
C PHE A 138 0.01 -1.15 24.66
N HIS A 139 -0.65 -1.23 23.50
CA HIS A 139 -0.26 -0.50 22.28
C HIS A 139 1.20 -0.71 21.87
N ALA A 140 1.79 -1.85 22.25
CA ALA A 140 3.19 -2.20 22.02
C ALA A 140 3.47 -2.74 20.61
N ILE A 141 2.54 -2.57 19.66
CA ILE A 141 2.69 -3.02 18.26
C ILE A 141 2.51 -1.82 17.36
N ILE A 142 3.52 -1.54 16.55
CA ILE A 142 3.52 -0.44 15.58
C ILE A 142 3.46 -1.00 14.16
N LYS A 143 2.84 -0.25 13.25
CA LYS A 143 2.88 -0.49 11.81
C LYS A 143 3.92 0.42 11.14
N LYS A 144 4.74 -0.13 10.27
CA LYS A 144 5.75 0.59 9.46
C LYS A 144 5.63 0.26 7.97
#